data_AF-A0A812FMX8-F1
#
_entry.id   AF-A0A812FMX8-F1
#
_cell.length_a   1.000
_cell.length_b   1.000
_cell.length_c   1.000
_cell.angle_alpha   90.00
_cell.angle_beta   90.00
_cell.angle_gamma   90.00
#
_symmetry.space_group_name_H-M   'P 1'
#
loop_
_entity.id
_entity.type
_entity.pdbx_description
1 polymer ?
#
loop_
_entity_poly.entity_id
_entity_poly.type
_entity_poly.pdbx_seq_one_letter_code
_entity_poly.pdbx_strand_id
1 'polypeptide(L)'
;MNFEAYDTPDTRSEFELRFHYLHNIIKQGKFHVNADISMEGILKVRKLPNGRIDFLSVNEQARLNANMMYHMRNFKLPDNIDLDEK
;
A
#
# COMPACT_ATOMS: atom_id res chain seq x y z
N MET A 1 23.90 5.14 -7.50
CA MET A 1 22.74 4.34 -7.02
C MET A 1 21.72 4.35 -8.14
N ASN A 2 21.28 3.16 -8.59
CA ASN A 2 20.11 3.07 -9.45
C ASN A 2 18.89 3.04 -8.53
N PHE A 3 18.08 4.09 -8.57
CA PHE A 3 16.79 4.08 -7.88
C PHE A 3 15.80 3.40 -8.82
N GLU A 4 15.36 2.20 -8.47
CA GLU A 4 14.20 1.62 -9.13
C GLU A 4 12.99 2.49 -8.78
N ALA A 5 12.43 3.15 -9.79
CA ALA A 5 11.19 3.88 -9.61
C ALA A 5 10.07 2.85 -9.40
N TYR A 6 9.23 3.08 -8.39
CA TYR A 6 8.00 2.30 -8.28
C TYR A 6 7.14 2.50 -9.53
N ASP A 7 6.64 1.39 -10.04
CA ASP A 7 5.72 1.40 -11.18
C ASP A 7 4.54 2.34 -10.91
N THR A 8 4.35 3.35 -11.75
CA THR A 8 3.29 4.35 -11.59
C THR A 8 2.04 3.81 -12.29
N PRO A 9 0.87 3.78 -11.64
CA PRO A 9 -0.33 3.23 -12.28
C PRO A 9 -0.73 4.13 -13.45
N ASP A 10 -0.91 3.55 -14.63
CA ASP A 10 -1.24 4.26 -15.86
C ASP A 10 -2.74 4.49 -15.97
N THR A 11 -3.53 3.62 -15.35
CA THR A 11 -4.99 3.70 -15.38
C THR A 11 -5.57 3.98 -14.00
N ARG A 12 -6.73 4.65 -14.01
CA ARG A 12 -7.54 4.83 -12.79
C ARG A 12 -7.88 3.49 -12.12
N SER A 13 -8.14 2.45 -12.91
CA SER A 13 -8.47 1.12 -12.40
C SER A 13 -7.29 0.49 -11.65
N GLU A 14 -6.07 0.62 -12.17
CA GLU A 14 -4.86 0.18 -11.48
C GLU A 14 -4.62 0.95 -10.19
N PHE A 15 -4.79 2.28 -10.22
CA PHE A 15 -4.68 3.11 -9.04
C PHE A 15 -5.64 2.63 -7.94
N GLU A 16 -6.92 2.47 -8.25
CA GLU A 16 -7.92 2.02 -7.29
C GLU A 16 -7.68 0.57 -6.82
N LEU A 17 -7.20 -0.32 -7.71
CA LEU A 17 -6.83 -1.68 -7.35
C LEU A 17 -5.75 -1.71 -6.26
N ARG A 18 -4.75 -0.84 -6.32
CA ARG A 18 -3.69 -0.75 -5.29
C ARG A 18 -4.26 -0.35 -3.93
N PHE A 19 -5.21 0.59 -3.89
CA PHE A 19 -5.92 0.97 -2.66
C PHE A 19 -6.81 -0.15 -2.13
N HIS A 20 -7.50 -0.88 -3.01
CA HIS A 20 -8.28 -2.05 -2.61
C HIS A 20 -7.40 -3.16 -2.04
N TYR A 21 -6.21 -3.37 -2.60
CA TYR A 21 -5.24 -4.32 -2.08
C TYR A 21 -4.76 -3.90 -0.68
N LEU A 22 -4.35 -2.64 -0.50
CA LEU A 22 -3.96 -2.11 0.81
C LEU A 22 -5.06 -2.29 1.86
N HIS A 23 -6.30 -1.93 1.53
CA HIS A 23 -7.44 -2.11 2.42
C HIS A 23 -7.67 -3.58 2.80
N ASN A 24 -7.46 -4.52 1.87
CA ASN A 24 -7.56 -5.95 2.16
C ASN A 24 -6.45 -6.43 3.11
N ILE A 25 -5.19 -6.00 2.92
CA ILE A 25 -4.07 -6.31 3.84
C ILE A 25 -4.35 -5.77 5.25
N ILE A 26 -4.86 -4.54 5.36
CA ILE A 26 -5.25 -3.93 6.64
C ILE A 26 -6.35 -4.75 7.31
N LYS A 27 -7.41 -5.13 6.57
CA LYS A 27 -8.49 -5.97 7.10
C LYS A 27 -8.03 -7.34 7.57
N GLN A 28 -6.98 -7.89 6.97
CA GLN A 28 -6.38 -9.16 7.38
C GLN A 28 -5.43 -9.03 8.58
N GLY A 29 -5.21 -7.80 9.10
CA GLY A 29 -4.25 -7.56 10.18
C GLY A 29 -2.79 -7.77 9.75
N LYS A 30 -2.48 -7.75 8.45
CA LYS A 30 -1.13 -7.96 7.91
C LYS A 30 -0.34 -6.66 7.73
N PHE A 31 -0.98 -5.52 7.95
CA PHE A 31 -0.36 -4.21 7.87
C PHE A 31 0.08 -3.76 9.26
N HIS A 32 1.39 -3.72 9.49
CA HIS A 32 1.98 -3.35 10.77
C HIS A 32 2.79 -2.07 10.62
N VAL A 33 2.59 -1.13 11.54
CA VAL A 33 3.34 0.12 11.63
C VAL A 33 3.74 0.36 13.08
N ASN A 34 4.89 1.01 13.27
CA ASN A 34 5.33 1.43 14.60
C ASN A 34 4.38 2.52 15.14
N ALA A 35 4.23 2.59 16.46
CA ALA A 35 3.32 3.50 17.13
C ALA A 35 3.58 4.99 16.80
N ASP A 36 4.83 5.34 16.50
CA ASP A 36 5.23 6.71 16.16
C ASP A 36 4.97 7.10 14.70
N ILE A 37 4.56 6.15 13.86
CA ILE A 37 4.24 6.40 12.46
C ILE A 37 2.75 6.73 12.33
N SER A 38 2.46 7.97 11.96
CA SER A 38 1.09 8.41 11.72
C SER A 38 0.45 7.65 10.57
N MET A 39 -0.78 7.20 10.77
CA MET A 39 -1.62 6.54 9.77
C MET A 39 -2.73 7.43 9.22
N GLU A 40 -2.72 8.72 9.58
CA GLU A 40 -3.80 9.64 9.24
C GLU A 40 -4.10 9.69 7.74
N GLY A 41 -3.08 9.64 6.88
CA GLY A 41 -3.26 9.70 5.44
C GLY A 41 -4.15 8.58 4.92
N ILE A 42 -3.93 7.35 5.39
CA ILE A 42 -4.69 6.17 4.97
C ILE A 42 -6.08 6.17 5.60
N LEU A 43 -6.20 6.55 6.87
CA LEU A 43 -7.48 6.61 7.58
C LEU A 43 -8.43 7.68 7.02
N LYS A 44 -7.90 8.73 6.40
CA LYS A 44 -8.67 9.81 5.78
C LYS A 44 -9.14 9.49 4.35
N VAL A 45 -8.70 8.39 3.74
CA VAL A 45 -9.14 7.99 2.40
C VAL A 45 -10.62 7.61 2.41
N ARG A 46 -11.41 8.26 1.57
CA ARG A 46 -12.86 8.06 1.46
C ARG A 46 -13.24 7.35 0.17
N LYS A 47 -14.45 6.80 0.19
CA LYS A 47 -15.14 6.29 -1.01
C LYS A 47 -16.28 7.24 -1.38
N LEU A 48 -16.47 7.44 -2.67
CA LEU A 48 -17.65 8.10 -3.24
C LEU A 48 -18.89 7.20 -3.10
N PRO A 49 -20.12 7.73 -3.26
CA PRO A 49 -21.35 6.95 -3.15
C PRO A 49 -21.43 5.74 -4.10
N ASN A 50 -20.72 5.79 -5.23
CA ASN A 50 -20.60 4.69 -6.18
C ASN A 50 -19.50 3.66 -5.83
N GLY A 51 -18.90 3.76 -4.65
CA GLY A 51 -17.86 2.86 -4.15
C GLY A 51 -16.44 3.14 -4.64
N ARG A 52 -16.26 4.10 -5.56
CA ARG A 52 -14.94 4.50 -6.10
C ARG A 52 -14.14 5.28 -5.06
N ILE A 53 -12.82 5.30 -5.18
CA ILE A 53 -11.97 6.12 -4.32
C ILE A 53 -12.18 7.62 -4.62
N ASP A 54 -12.36 8.42 -3.58
CA ASP A 54 -12.36 9.89 -3.66
C ASP A 54 -10.91 10.39 -3.75
N PHE A 55 -10.49 10.81 -4.93
CA PHE A 55 -9.09 11.22 -5.18
C PHE A 55 -8.68 12.44 -4.36
N LEU A 56 -9.62 13.32 -4.00
CA LEU A 56 -9.34 14.50 -3.18
C LEU A 56 -9.09 14.15 -1.71
N SER A 57 -9.42 12.92 -1.30
CA SER A 57 -9.12 12.40 0.04
C SER A 57 -7.76 11.69 0.13
N VAL A 58 -7.08 11.46 -1.01
CA VAL A 58 -5.81 10.73 -1.05
C VAL A 58 -4.65 11.71 -0.93
N ASN A 59 -3.83 11.53 0.11
CA ASN A 59 -2.55 12.22 0.23
C ASN A 59 -1.38 11.35 -0.25
N GLU A 60 -0.19 11.94 -0.30
CA GLU A 60 1.01 11.27 -0.79
C GLU A 60 1.39 10.05 0.06
N GLN A 61 1.25 10.16 1.39
CA GLN A 61 1.52 9.05 2.29
C GLN A 61 0.65 7.82 1.96
N ALA A 62 -0.66 8.01 1.76
CA ALA A 62 -1.58 6.93 1.43
C ALA A 62 -1.25 6.32 0.06
N ARG A 63 -0.90 7.16 -0.92
CA ARG A 63 -0.47 6.73 -2.26
C ARG A 63 0.79 5.86 -2.19
N LEU A 64 1.81 6.28 -1.43
CA LEU A 64 3.06 5.55 -1.27
C LEU A 64 2.84 4.18 -0.63
N ASN A 65 2.05 4.12 0.44
CA ASN A 65 1.74 2.86 1.11
C ASN A 65 0.97 1.89 0.20
N ALA A 66 -0.02 2.38 -0.56
CA ALA A 66 -0.75 1.56 -1.51
C ALA A 66 0.16 1.00 -2.61
N ASN A 67 1.06 1.83 -3.15
CA ASN A 67 2.04 1.40 -4.16
C ASN A 67 3.04 0.38 -3.61
N MET A 68 3.60 0.65 -2.42
CA MET A 68 4.56 -0.24 -1.78
C MET A 68 3.96 -1.61 -1.50
N MET A 69 2.79 -1.66 -0.86
CA MET A 69 2.13 -2.93 -0.53
C MET A 69 1.77 -3.72 -1.79
N TYR A 70 1.31 -3.04 -2.84
CA TYR A 70 1.01 -3.71 -4.09
C TYR A 70 2.27 -4.27 -4.78
N HIS A 71 3.40 -3.54 -4.74
CA HIS A 71 4.66 -4.01 -5.28
C HIS A 71 5.19 -5.24 -4.51
N MET A 72 5.11 -5.22 -3.18
CA MET A 72 5.58 -6.31 -2.31
C MET A 72 4.79 -7.62 -2.45
N ARG A 73 3.60 -7.61 -3.06
CA ARG A 73 2.76 -8.82 -3.20
C ARG A 73 3.46 -9.99 -3.92
N ASN A 74 4.40 -9.67 -4.80
CA ASN A 74 5.16 -10.62 -5.61
C ASN A 74 6.58 -10.82 -5.09
N PHE A 75 6.94 -10.17 -3.97
CA PHE A 75 8.26 -10.30 -3.39
C PHE A 75 8.43 -11.72 -2.85
N LYS A 76 9.46 -12.41 -3.35
CA LYS A 76 9.89 -13.70 -2.82
C LYS A 76 11.08 -13.44 -1.91
N LEU A 77 11.04 -13.97 -0.70
CA LEU A 77 12.21 -13.98 0.16
C LEU A 77 13.32 -14.80 -0.55
N PRO A 78 14.57 -14.31 -0.56
CA PRO A 78 15.69 -15.12 -0.99
C PRO A 78 15.78 -16.41 -0.16
N ASP A 79 16.10 -17.53 -0.81
CA ASP A 79 16.16 -18.87 -0.20
C ASP A 79 17.22 -18.97 0.93
N ASN A 80 18.08 -17.96 1.08
CA ASN A 80 19.23 -17.95 1.98
C ASN A 80 18.97 -17.16 3.28
N ILE A 81 17.73 -16.73 3.54
CA ILE A 81 17.38 -16.03 4.79
C ILE A 81 16.90 -17.08 5.79
N ASP A 82 17.73 -17.39 6.79
CA ASP A 82 17.32 -18.16 7.96
C ASP A 82 16.50 -17.25 8.89
N LEU A 83 15.20 -17.53 9.01
CA LEU A 83 14.26 -16.73 9.81
C LEU A 83 14.20 -17.18 11.28
N ASP A 84 15.01 -18.18 11.65
CA ASP A 84 15.03 -18.79 12.99
C ASP A 84 16.12 -18.24 13.93
N GLU A 85 16.94 -17.26 13.49
CA GLU A 85 17.81 -16.51 14.41
C GLU A 85 16.97 -15.50 15.23
N LYS A 86 16.62 -15.92 16.45
CA LYS A 86 15.94 -15.13 17.48
C LYS A 86 16.75 -13.95 18.00
#